data_AF-A0AAU3IQI4-F1
#
_entry.id   AF-A0AAU3IQI4-F1
#
_cell.length_a   1.000
_cell.length_b   1.000
_cell.length_c   1.000
_cell.angle_alpha   90.00
_cell.angle_beta   90.00
_cell.angle_gamma   90.00
#
_symmetry.space_group_name_H-M   'P 1'
#
loop_
_entity.id
_entity.type
_entity.pdbx_description
1 polymer ?
#
loop_
_entity_poly.entity_id
_entity_poly.type
_entity_poly.pdbx_seq_one_letter_code
_entity_poly.pdbx_strand_id
1 'polypeptide(L)'
;MLLPCLACDCRLRSDEYFDACHDYNRARDVVMWTCPRCGNRDEIRVFPGELGFGYARGRRFDVQDRVPVPGLRRHRYELRLEICLDGRVWRVLSRELPGPGVGATAS
;
A
#
# COMPACT_ATOMS: atom_id res chain seq x y z
N MET A 1 11.62 12.72 6.27
CA MET A 1 11.03 11.75 7.22
C MET A 1 11.53 10.36 6.91
N LEU A 2 11.66 9.48 7.91
CA LEU A 2 12.00 8.08 7.73
C LEU A 2 10.81 7.18 8.12
N LEU A 3 10.50 6.21 7.27
CA LEU A 3 9.42 5.26 7.45
C LEU A 3 9.98 3.87 7.81
N PRO A 4 9.37 3.17 8.79
CA PRO A 4 9.89 1.91 9.28
C PRO A 4 9.46 0.72 8.41
N CYS A 5 10.35 -0.26 8.26
CA CYS A 5 9.93 -1.65 8.04
C CYS A 5 9.71 -2.31 9.40
N LEU A 6 8.51 -2.81 9.67
CA LEU A 6 8.21 -3.45 10.96
C LEU A 6 8.81 -4.86 11.11
N ALA A 7 9.39 -5.43 10.05
CA ALA A 7 9.99 -6.76 10.05
C ALA A 7 11.51 -6.76 10.27
N CYS A 8 12.23 -5.76 9.75
CA CYS A 8 13.71 -5.69 9.84
C CYS A 8 14.23 -4.39 10.45
N ASP A 9 13.33 -3.56 10.97
CA ASP A 9 13.61 -2.27 11.61
C ASP A 9 14.33 -1.22 10.76
N CYS A 10 14.62 -1.50 9.49
CA CYS A 10 15.23 -0.52 8.60
C CYS A 10 14.36 0.74 8.49
N ARG A 11 15.03 1.88 8.35
CA ARG A 11 14.39 3.19 8.23
C ARG A 11 14.65 3.72 6.82
N LEU A 12 13.59 3.87 6.04
CA LEU A 12 13.64 4.21 4.62
C LEU A 12 13.22 5.66 4.44
N ARG A 13 13.81 6.36 3.46
CA ARG A 13 13.31 7.67 3.07
C ARG A 13 11.92 7.51 2.45
N SER A 14 11.08 8.55 2.54
CA SER A 14 9.71 8.50 2.02
C SER A 14 9.65 8.16 0.53
N ASP A 15 10.60 8.65 -0.26
CA ASP A 15 10.67 8.32 -1.68
C ASP A 15 10.99 6.86 -1.95
N GLU A 16 12.03 6.34 -1.32
CA GLU A 16 12.36 4.90 -1.39
C GLU A 16 11.21 4.02 -0.89
N TYR A 17 10.52 4.45 0.16
CA TYR A 17 9.39 3.71 0.71
C TYR A 17 8.21 3.66 -0.26
N PHE A 18 7.81 4.81 -0.82
CA PHE A 18 6.66 4.89 -1.72
C PHE A 18 6.93 4.40 -3.13
N ASP A 19 8.19 4.41 -3.59
CA ASP A 19 8.61 3.75 -4.84
C ASP A 19 8.42 2.23 -4.77
N ALA A 20 8.46 1.65 -3.57
CA ALA A 20 8.26 0.22 -3.34
C ALA A 20 6.78 -0.18 -3.13
N CYS A 21 5.84 0.75 -3.30
CA CYS A 21 4.40 0.48 -3.26
C CYS A 21 3.90 -0.08 -4.60
N HIS A 22 3.08 -1.11 -4.55
CA HIS A 22 2.49 -1.75 -5.73
C HIS A 22 1.10 -2.34 -5.43
N ASP A 23 0.44 -2.88 -6.45
CA ASP A 23 -0.80 -3.68 -6.36
C ASP A 23 -1.89 -3.07 -5.45
N TYR A 24 -2.35 -1.86 -5.78
CA TYR A 24 -3.41 -1.22 -5.00
C TYR A 24 -4.70 -2.08 -5.05
N ASN A 25 -5.15 -2.56 -3.89
CA ASN A 25 -6.40 -3.28 -3.75
C ASN A 25 -7.54 -2.29 -3.46
N ARG A 26 -8.22 -1.86 -4.52
CA ARG A 26 -9.36 -0.91 -4.45
C ARG A 26 -10.49 -1.39 -3.54
N ALA A 27 -10.78 -2.69 -3.51
CA ALA A 27 -11.90 -3.24 -2.75
C ALA A 27 -11.66 -3.11 -1.24
N ARG A 28 -10.40 -3.29 -0.81
CA ARG A 28 -9.99 -3.20 0.60
C ARG A 28 -9.37 -1.85 0.99
N ASP A 29 -9.12 -0.98 0.01
CA ASP A 29 -8.50 0.34 0.20
C ASP A 29 -7.07 0.25 0.78
N VAL A 30 -6.30 -0.74 0.34
CA VAL A 30 -4.92 -1.02 0.80
C VAL A 30 -3.94 -1.12 -0.37
N VAL A 31 -2.68 -0.82 -0.10
CA VAL A 31 -1.56 -0.89 -1.03
C VAL A 31 -0.62 -1.99 -0.58
N MET A 32 -0.15 -2.82 -1.50
CA MET A 32 0.95 -3.74 -1.18
C MET A 32 2.25 -2.96 -1.14
N TRP A 33 3.12 -3.33 -0.22
CA TRP A 33 4.45 -2.76 -0.10
C TRP A 33 5.46 -3.87 0.13
N THR A 34 6.58 -3.84 -0.60
CA THR A 34 7.67 -4.80 -0.41
C THR A 34 8.91 -4.07 0.07
N CYS A 35 9.42 -4.42 1.24
CA CYS A 35 10.61 -3.78 1.82
C CYS A 35 11.83 -3.94 0.88
N PRO A 36 12.45 -2.84 0.42
CA PRO A 36 13.64 -2.89 -0.43
C PRO A 36 14.89 -3.47 0.25
N ARG A 37 14.86 -3.66 1.58
CA ARG A 37 15.99 -4.17 2.37
C ARG A 37 15.88 -5.65 2.69
N CYS A 38 14.72 -6.12 3.16
CA CYS A 38 14.53 -7.50 3.61
C CYS A 38 13.53 -8.31 2.79
N GLY A 39 12.83 -7.70 1.82
CA GLY A 39 11.81 -8.37 1.02
C GLY A 39 10.50 -8.68 1.76
N ASN A 40 10.34 -8.24 3.01
CA ASN A 40 9.06 -8.37 3.72
C ASN A 40 7.93 -7.71 2.92
N ARG A 41 6.82 -8.42 2.78
CA ARG A 41 5.60 -7.91 2.13
C ARG A 41 4.60 -7.52 3.18
N ASP A 42 4.02 -6.33 3.03
CA ASP A 42 3.00 -5.81 3.93
C ASP A 42 1.83 -5.21 3.14
N GLU A 43 0.65 -5.19 3.76
CA GLU A 43 -0.50 -4.43 3.30
C GLU A 43 -0.55 -3.13 4.12
N ILE A 44 -0.47 -1.97 3.45
CA ILE A 44 -0.53 -0.67 4.13
C ILE A 44 -1.76 0.11 3.70
N ARG A 45 -2.28 0.93 4.61
CA ARG A 45 -3.35 1.88 4.31
C ARG A 45 -2.86 3.31 4.37
N VAL A 46 -3.00 4.03 3.28
CA VAL A 46 -2.63 5.45 3.21
C VAL A 46 -3.80 6.29 3.72
N PHE A 47 -3.54 7.21 4.65
CA PHE A 47 -4.47 8.23 5.11
C PHE A 47 -3.89 9.63 4.85
N PRO A 48 -4.72 10.69 4.82
CA PRO A 48 -4.18 12.04 4.91
C PRO A 48 -3.37 12.20 6.20
N GLY A 49 -2.09 12.52 6.07
CA GLY A 49 -1.17 12.74 7.18
C GLY A 49 -0.61 11.49 7.88
N GLU A 50 -0.99 10.27 7.47
CA GLU A 50 -0.63 9.05 8.22
C GLU A 50 -0.52 7.79 7.33
N LEU A 51 0.28 6.83 7.76
CA LEU A 51 0.31 5.47 7.24
C LEU A 51 -0.20 4.49 8.30
N GLY A 52 -1.20 3.70 7.94
CA GLY A 52 -1.74 2.65 8.77
C GLY A 52 -1.14 1.28 8.43
N PHE A 53 -0.74 0.56 9.46
CA PHE A 53 -0.26 -0.82 9.42
C PHE A 53 -1.29 -1.72 10.11
N GLY A 54 -1.41 -2.95 9.65
CA GLY A 54 -2.48 -3.82 10.11
C GLY A 54 -2.53 -5.13 9.37
N TYR A 55 -3.71 -5.77 9.42
CA TYR A 55 -3.89 -7.07 8.78
C TYR A 55 -5.28 -7.18 8.14
N ALA A 56 -5.38 -8.07 7.15
CA ALA A 56 -6.65 -8.44 6.57
C ALA A 56 -7.50 -9.23 7.58
N ARG A 57 -8.73 -8.75 7.82
CA ARG A 57 -9.74 -9.44 8.63
C ARG A 57 -10.99 -9.66 7.77
N GLY A 58 -11.02 -10.81 7.08
CA GLY A 58 -12.05 -11.13 6.11
C GLY A 58 -12.01 -10.16 4.91
N ARG A 59 -13.11 -9.45 4.66
CA ARG A 59 -13.21 -8.46 3.57
C ARG A 59 -12.70 -7.07 3.94
N ARG A 60 -12.24 -6.85 5.17
CA ARG A 60 -11.79 -5.55 5.68
C ARG A 60 -10.30 -5.58 6.02
N PHE A 61 -9.69 -4.41 6.05
CA PHE A 61 -8.36 -4.20 6.60
C PHE A 61 -8.49 -3.51 7.96
N ASP A 62 -7.95 -4.13 9.00
CA ASP A 62 -8.00 -3.64 10.37
C ASP A 62 -6.66 -2.97 10.70
N VAL A 63 -6.68 -1.65 10.92
CA VAL A 63 -5.47 -0.86 11.19
C VAL A 63 -5.17 -0.94 12.68
N GLN A 64 -4.00 -1.47 13.02
CA GLN A 64 -3.55 -1.64 14.41
C GLN A 64 -2.60 -0.54 14.85
N ASP A 65 -1.75 -0.07 13.94
CA ASP A 65 -0.76 0.96 14.24
C ASP A 65 -0.76 2.03 13.15
N ARG A 66 -0.36 3.25 13.52
CA ARG A 66 -0.29 4.40 12.63
C ARG A 66 1.01 5.16 12.82
N VAL A 67 1.68 5.42 11.71
CA VAL A 67 2.86 6.28 11.67
C VAL A 67 2.45 7.65 11.10
N PRO A 68 2.70 8.76 11.82
CA PRO A 68 2.42 10.08 11.31
C PRO A 68 3.38 10.41 10.15
N VAL A 69 2.80 10.93 9.07
CA VAL A 69 3.49 11.42 7.87
C VAL A 69 2.91 12.78 7.48
N PRO A 70 3.33 13.88 8.15
CA PRO A 70 2.82 15.22 7.87
C PRO A 70 2.92 15.58 6.39
N GLY A 71 1.86 16.17 5.85
CA GLY A 71 1.79 16.55 4.43
C GLY A 71 1.42 15.40 3.48
N LEU A 72 1.30 14.17 3.96
CA LEU A 72 0.85 13.04 3.16
C LEU A 72 -0.59 13.25 2.72
N ARG A 73 -0.83 13.13 1.42
CA ARG A 73 -2.15 13.17 0.80
C ARG A 73 -2.33 11.95 -0.07
N ARG A 74 -3.59 11.65 -0.37
CA ARG A 74 -3.95 10.61 -1.30
C ARG A 74 -5.13 11.01 -2.16
N HIS A 75 -5.14 10.54 -3.39
CA HIS A 75 -6.27 10.67 -4.31
C HIS A 75 -6.61 9.30 -4.87
N ARG A 76 -7.84 8.87 -4.63
CA ARG A 76 -8.34 7.58 -5.11
C ARG A 76 -9.00 7.78 -6.46
N TYR A 77 -8.53 7.03 -7.44
CA TYR A 77 -9.12 6.95 -8.77
C TYR A 77 -9.67 5.54 -9.02
N GLU A 78 -10.31 5.37 -10.17
CA GLU A 78 -10.93 4.11 -10.53
C GLU A 78 -9.93 2.95 -10.62
N LEU A 79 -8.77 3.20 -11.24
CA LEU A 79 -7.74 2.21 -11.59
C LEU A 79 -6.39 2.45 -10.91
N ARG A 80 -6.31 3.41 -9.98
CA ARG A 80 -5.08 3.74 -9.28
C ARG A 80 -5.32 4.46 -7.96
N LEU A 81 -4.33 4.42 -7.10
CA LEU A 81 -4.16 5.34 -5.99
C LEU A 81 -3.00 6.28 -6.31
N GLU A 82 -3.21 7.58 -6.14
CA GLU A 82 -2.11 8.54 -6.11
C GLU A 82 -1.79 8.85 -4.65
N ILE A 83 -0.51 8.74 -4.31
CA ILE A 83 0.07 9.12 -3.01
C ILE A 83 0.88 10.38 -3.26
N CYS A 84 0.65 11.43 -2.48
CA CYS A 84 1.32 12.72 -2.67
C CYS A 84 2.00 13.16 -1.37
N LEU A 85 3.26 13.54 -1.45
CA LEU A 85 4.02 14.08 -0.31
C LEU A 85 5.09 15.03 -0.84
N ASP A 86 5.24 16.20 -0.22
CA ASP A 86 6.28 17.18 -0.55
C ASP A 86 6.39 17.52 -2.05
N GLY A 87 5.23 17.62 -2.73
CA GLY A 87 5.16 17.93 -4.17
C GLY A 87 5.45 16.75 -5.10
N ARG A 88 5.85 15.59 -4.58
CA ARG A 88 5.98 14.34 -5.34
C ARG A 88 4.66 13.58 -5.38
N VAL A 89 4.47 12.81 -6.46
CA VAL A 89 3.29 11.97 -6.69
C VAL A 89 3.72 10.58 -7.13
N TRP A 90 3.33 9.57 -6.35
CA TRP A 90 3.47 8.15 -6.68
C TRP A 90 2.13 7.61 -7.15
N ARG A 91 2.12 6.91 -8.29
CA ARG A 91 0.91 6.30 -8.86
C ARG A 91 0.97 4.80 -8.68
N VAL A 92 0.15 4.27 -7.79
CA VAL A 92 0.04 2.85 -7.53
C VAL A 92 -1.15 2.30 -8.31
N LEU A 93 -0.88 1.52 -9.35
CA LEU A 93 -1.93 0.92 -10.17
C LEU A 93 -2.75 -0.07 -9.34
N SER A 94 -4.06 -0.11 -9.61
CA SER A 94 -4.89 -1.14 -9.00
C SER A 94 -4.52 -2.49 -9.57
N ARG A 95 -4.40 -3.49 -8.71
CA ARG A 95 -4.36 -4.88 -9.18
C ARG A 95 -5.68 -5.15 -9.90
N GLU A 96 -5.63 -5.52 -11.17
CA GLU A 96 -6.77 -6.21 -11.78
C GLU A 96 -7.00 -7.45 -10.93
N LEU A 97 -8.13 -7.49 -10.21
CA LEU A 97 -8.60 -8.76 -9.70
C LEU A 97 -8.74 -9.64 -10.94
N PRO A 98 -8.15 -10.85 -10.99
CA PRO A 98 -8.58 -11.79 -12.02
C PRO A 98 -10.10 -11.84 -11.92
N GLY A 99 -10.78 -11.60 -13.04
CA GLY A 99 -12.24 -11.74 -13.11
C GLY A 99 -12.65 -13.09 -12.53
N PRO A 100 -13.91 -13.26 -12.08
CA PRO A 100 -14.39 -14.55 -11.62
C PRO A 100 -13.97 -15.59 -12.66
N GLY A 101 -13.15 -16.55 -12.22
CA GLY A 101 -12.41 -17.44 -13.09
C GLY A 101 -13.33 -17.99 -14.17
N VAL A 102 -12.98 -17.74 -15.43
CA VAL A 102 -13.43 -18.60 -16.51
C VAL A 102 -12.93 -19.98 -16.10
N GLY A 103 -13.85 -20.81 -15.64
CA GLY A 103 -13.57 -22.19 -15.29
C GLY A 103 -12.84 -22.79 -16.47
N ALA A 104 -11.60 -23.19 -16.24
CA ALA A 104 -10.90 -24.08 -17.14
C ALA A 104 -11.70 -25.39 -17.12
N THR A 105 -12.59 -25.51 -18.09
CA THR A 105 -13.21 -26.78 -18.46
C THR A 105 -12.14 -27.73 -18.98
N ALA A 106 -12.30 -28.99 -18.57
CA ALA A 106 -11.85 -30.22 -19.21
C ALA A 106 -10.36 -30.59 -19.12
N SER A 107 -10.08 -31.64 -18.35
CA SER A 107 -9.80 -32.97 -18.92
C SER A 107 -10.14 -34.05 -17.90
#